data_AF-A0A3B8SWL7-F1
#
_entry.id   AF-A0A3B8SWL7-F1
#
_cell.length_a   1.000
_cell.length_b   1.000
_cell.length_c   1.000
_cell.angle_alpha   90.00
_cell.angle_beta   90.00
_cell.angle_gamma   90.00
#
_symmetry.space_group_name_H-M   'P 1'
#
loop_
_entity.id
_entity.type
_entity.pdbx_description
1 polymer ?
#
loop_
_entity_poly.entity_id
_entity_poly.type
_entity_poly.pdbx_seq_one_letter_code
_entity_poly.pdbx_strand_id
1 'polypeptide(L)'
;MMNGKYINKDGKEAYYYMGCYGIGVSRTLAALYEKNIIDDSKWGPCGFVLPESVAPYKVQIIPKMEDEQKFELANKLYNELQKKGINAILDDREKIQIGAKIRDCKVLGTPYMIVIGDKSDGESFELENNRTGEKKSVTLEELILEL
;
A
#
# COMPACT_ATOMS: atom_id res chain seq x y z
N MET A 1 -26.62 -25.29 -16.88
CA MET A 1 -28.03 -25.75 -16.88
C MET A 1 -28.91 -24.59 -17.31
N MET A 2 -29.70 -24.76 -18.37
CA MET A 2 -30.82 -23.86 -18.70
C MET A 2 -32.12 -24.57 -18.24
N ASN A 3 -33.17 -23.82 -17.86
CA ASN A 3 -34.44 -24.33 -17.26
C ASN A 3 -34.39 -24.85 -15.81
N GLY A 4 -33.79 -24.10 -14.89
CA GLY A 4 -33.94 -24.37 -13.45
C GLY A 4 -35.38 -24.12 -12.96
N LYS A 5 -36.09 -25.20 -12.60
CA LYS A 5 -37.46 -25.18 -12.09
C LYS A 5 -37.57 -25.85 -10.71
N TYR A 6 -38.61 -25.50 -9.96
CA TYR A 6 -39.01 -26.15 -8.70
C TYR A 6 -40.53 -26.33 -8.65
N ILE A 7 -41.03 -27.18 -7.75
CA ILE A 7 -42.47 -27.30 -7.48
C ILE A 7 -42.83 -26.34 -6.36
N ASN A 8 -43.75 -25.41 -6.63
CA ASN A 8 -44.22 -24.45 -5.65
C ASN A 8 -45.23 -25.06 -4.67
N LYS A 9 -45.66 -24.29 -3.67
CA LYS A 9 -46.62 -24.72 -2.64
C LYS A 9 -47.98 -25.20 -3.16
N ASP A 10 -48.34 -24.82 -4.40
CA ASP A 10 -49.59 -25.21 -5.05
C ASP A 10 -49.41 -26.46 -5.93
N GLY A 11 -48.25 -27.13 -5.86
CA GLY A 11 -47.94 -28.33 -6.64
C GLY A 11 -47.61 -28.06 -8.11
N LYS A 12 -47.35 -26.80 -8.50
CA LYS A 12 -47.08 -26.41 -9.89
C LYS A 12 -45.59 -26.14 -10.11
N GLU A 13 -45.10 -26.46 -11.30
CA GLU A 13 -43.76 -26.03 -11.72
C GLU A 13 -43.67 -24.51 -11.78
N ALA A 14 -42.60 -23.96 -11.20
CA ALA A 14 -42.23 -22.56 -11.28
C ALA A 14 -40.73 -22.44 -11.55
N TYR A 15 -40.31 -21.34 -12.17
CA TYR A 15 -38.89 -21.05 -12.38
C TYR A 15 -38.25 -20.47 -11.11
N TYR A 16 -36.96 -20.76 -10.90
CA TYR A 16 -36.19 -20.06 -9.87
C TYR A 16 -36.09 -18.57 -10.20
N TYR A 17 -36.27 -17.72 -9.19
CA TYR A 17 -35.90 -16.32 -9.28
C TYR A 17 -34.39 -16.21 -9.05
N MET A 18 -33.64 -15.99 -10.13
CA MET A 18 -32.18 -15.95 -10.10
C MET A 18 -31.68 -14.54 -10.40
N GLY A 19 -30.61 -14.14 -9.71
CA GLY A 19 -29.85 -12.93 -10.01
C GLY A 19 -28.48 -13.29 -10.56
N CYS A 20 -27.98 -12.49 -11.49
CA CYS A 20 -26.59 -12.53 -11.92
C CYS A 20 -25.96 -11.18 -11.59
N TYR A 21 -24.88 -11.19 -10.81
CA TYR A 21 -24.19 -9.98 -10.40
C TYR A 21 -22.71 -10.10 -10.75
N GLY A 22 -22.20 -9.13 -11.51
CA GLY A 22 -20.80 -9.02 -11.84
C GLY A 22 -20.29 -7.65 -11.45
N ILE A 23 -19.48 -7.58 -10.39
CA ILE A 23 -18.87 -6.32 -9.94
C ILE A 23 -17.87 -5.75 -10.98
N GLY A 24 -17.34 -6.62 -11.84
CA GLY A 24 -16.36 -6.26 -12.85
C GLY A 24 -15.01 -5.94 -12.23
N VAL A 25 -14.34 -6.96 -11.67
CA VAL A 25 -13.08 -6.83 -10.91
C VAL A 25 -12.05 -5.94 -11.59
N SER A 26 -11.81 -6.12 -12.89
CA SER A 26 -10.85 -5.30 -13.65
C SER A 26 -11.26 -3.82 -13.72
N ARG A 27 -12.56 -3.52 -13.82
CA ARG A 27 -13.08 -2.14 -13.81
C ARG A 27 -12.98 -1.53 -12.42
N THR A 28 -13.26 -2.31 -11.38
CA THR A 28 -13.08 -1.87 -9.99
C THR A 28 -11.62 -1.51 -9.71
N LEU A 29 -10.68 -2.33 -10.17
CA LEU A 29 -9.26 -2.04 -10.04
C LEU A 29 -8.82 -0.81 -10.83
N ALA A 30 -9.28 -0.65 -12.07
CA ALA A 30 -8.99 0.55 -12.87
C ALA A 30 -9.52 1.82 -12.19
N ALA A 31 -10.78 1.80 -11.72
CA ALA A 31 -11.38 2.92 -10.99
C ALA A 31 -10.64 3.22 -9.68
N LEU A 32 -10.14 2.18 -8.99
CA LEU A 32 -9.29 2.35 -7.81
C LEU A 32 -8.03 3.14 -8.18
N TYR A 33 -7.29 2.76 -9.21
CA TYR A 33 -6.09 3.50 -9.61
C TYR A 33 -6.42 4.94 -10.03
N GLU A 34 -7.42 5.16 -10.88
CA GLU A 34 -7.82 6.50 -11.35
C GLU A 34 -8.16 7.45 -10.20
N LYS A 35 -8.87 6.97 -9.18
CA LYS A 35 -9.25 7.79 -8.02
C LYS A 35 -8.10 8.11 -7.07
N ASN A 36 -7.00 7.41 -7.21
CA ASN A 36 -5.90 7.42 -6.26
C ASN A 36 -4.59 7.93 -6.87
N ILE A 37 -4.65 8.54 -8.06
CA ILE A 37 -3.53 9.23 -8.71
C ILE A 37 -2.99 10.35 -7.79
N ILE A 38 -1.66 10.54 -7.81
CA ILE A 38 -1.01 11.74 -7.28
C ILE A 38 -0.62 12.64 -8.44
N ASP A 39 -1.09 13.89 -8.40
CA ASP A 39 -0.66 14.91 -9.34
C ASP A 39 0.46 15.77 -8.75
N ASP A 40 1.47 16.04 -9.57
CA ASP A 40 2.44 17.10 -9.34
C ASP A 40 1.96 18.37 -10.07
N SER A 41 1.99 19.50 -9.38
CA SER A 41 1.48 20.78 -9.91
C SER A 41 2.20 21.26 -11.17
N LYS A 42 3.43 20.77 -11.42
CA LYS A 42 4.26 21.14 -12.57
C LYS A 42 4.24 20.10 -13.68
N TRP A 43 4.05 18.83 -13.35
CA TRP A 43 4.27 17.71 -14.30
C TRP A 43 3.04 16.82 -14.53
N GLY A 44 1.93 17.05 -13.81
CA GLY A 44 0.72 16.23 -13.91
C GLY A 44 0.84 14.90 -13.13
N PRO A 45 0.13 13.83 -13.54
CA PRO A 45 0.14 12.55 -12.85
C PRO A 45 1.56 11.99 -12.68
N CYS A 46 1.99 11.81 -11.43
CA CYS A 46 3.35 11.36 -11.10
C CYS A 46 3.38 9.99 -10.37
N GLY A 47 2.21 9.37 -10.17
CA GLY A 47 2.06 8.09 -9.50
C GLY A 47 0.64 7.90 -8.96
N PHE A 48 0.48 6.97 -8.03
CA PHE A 48 -0.76 6.73 -7.28
C PHE A 48 -0.42 6.31 -5.85
N VAL A 49 -1.41 6.28 -4.96
CA VAL A 49 -1.28 5.73 -3.60
C VAL A 49 -2.48 4.86 -3.33
N LEU A 50 -2.28 3.58 -3.02
CA LEU A 50 -3.41 2.72 -2.71
C LEU A 50 -3.98 3.07 -1.32
N PRO A 51 -5.31 2.96 -1.13
CA PRO A 51 -5.88 3.01 0.21
C PRO A 51 -5.29 1.89 1.08
N GLU A 52 -5.04 2.19 2.35
CA GLU A 52 -4.43 1.24 3.28
C GLU A 52 -5.19 -0.08 3.40
N SER A 53 -6.51 -0.07 3.26
CA SER A 53 -7.35 -1.27 3.37
C SER A 53 -7.12 -2.28 2.24
N VAL A 54 -6.52 -1.88 1.13
CA VAL A 54 -6.29 -2.72 -0.06
C VAL A 54 -4.84 -2.74 -0.52
N ALA A 55 -3.97 -1.92 0.08
CA ALA A 55 -2.55 -1.87 -0.25
C ALA A 55 -1.85 -3.19 0.15
N PRO A 56 -1.18 -3.89 -0.78
CA PRO A 56 -0.45 -5.12 -0.47
C PRO A 56 0.72 -4.89 0.50
N TYR A 57 1.35 -3.71 0.40
CA TYR A 57 2.42 -3.24 1.26
C TYR A 57 2.03 -1.88 1.83
N LYS A 58 2.11 -1.74 3.15
CA LYS A 58 1.67 -0.53 3.86
C LYS A 58 2.72 0.57 3.83
N VAL A 59 3.98 0.20 3.93
CA VAL A 59 5.10 1.13 4.09
C VAL A 59 6.31 0.72 3.26
N GLN A 60 6.99 1.69 2.67
CA GLN A 60 8.29 1.51 2.03
C GLN A 60 9.40 2.15 2.87
N ILE A 61 10.40 1.36 3.24
CA ILE A 61 11.56 1.77 4.03
C ILE A 61 12.71 2.05 3.07
N ILE A 62 13.25 3.26 3.12
CA ILE A 62 14.26 3.77 2.20
C ILE A 62 15.54 4.11 2.98
N PRO A 63 16.48 3.16 3.11
CA PRO A 63 17.79 3.45 3.72
C PRO A 63 18.70 4.25 2.79
N LYS A 64 19.56 5.06 3.41
CA LYS A 64 20.80 5.55 2.80
C LYS A 64 21.79 4.40 2.67
N MET A 65 21.93 3.84 1.47
CA MET A 65 22.69 2.62 1.23
C MET A 65 24.21 2.77 1.42
N GLU A 66 24.74 3.99 1.30
CA GLU A 66 26.17 4.25 1.52
C GLU A 66 26.57 4.24 3.00
N ASP A 67 25.61 4.13 3.91
CA ASP A 67 25.81 4.11 5.35
C ASP A 67 25.29 2.77 5.93
N GLU A 68 26.23 1.91 6.33
CA GLU A 68 25.95 0.57 6.86
C GLU A 68 25.04 0.64 8.10
N GLN A 69 25.20 1.64 8.97
CA GLN A 69 24.37 1.77 10.17
C GLN A 69 22.91 2.07 9.81
N LYS A 70 22.68 2.88 8.77
CA LYS A 70 21.33 3.18 8.27
C LYS A 70 20.69 1.97 7.61
N PHE A 71 21.47 1.19 6.88
CA PHE A 71 21.01 -0.06 6.29
C PHE A 71 20.66 -1.12 7.36
N GLU A 72 21.47 -1.27 8.40
CA GLU A 72 21.18 -2.16 9.52
C GLU A 72 19.91 -1.74 10.27
N LEU A 73 19.75 -0.44 10.54
CA LEU A 73 18.54 0.09 11.17
C LEU A 73 17.29 -0.20 10.33
N ALA A 74 17.38 -0.02 9.02
CA ALA A 74 16.30 -0.32 8.09
C ALA A 74 15.93 -1.80 8.07
N ASN A 75 16.93 -2.70 8.05
CA ASN A 75 16.71 -4.14 8.15
C ASN A 75 16.07 -4.52 9.48
N LYS A 76 16.50 -3.92 10.59
CA LYS A 76 15.91 -4.15 11.90
C LYS A 76 14.44 -3.75 11.90
N LEU A 77 14.12 -2.54 11.42
CA LEU A 77 12.74 -2.07 11.31
C LEU A 77 11.90 -3.00 10.42
N TYR A 78 12.40 -3.35 9.24
CA TYR A 78 11.74 -4.27 8.32
C TYR A 78 11.39 -5.59 8.99
N ASN A 79 12.35 -6.21 9.68
CA ASN A 79 12.16 -7.47 10.39
C ASN A 79 11.14 -7.36 11.53
N GLU A 80 11.13 -6.25 12.28
CA GLU A 80 10.13 -6.02 13.32
C GLU A 80 8.70 -5.90 12.74
N LEU A 81 8.54 -5.20 11.62
CA LEU A 81 7.24 -5.13 10.93
C LEU A 81 6.80 -6.51 10.41
N GLN A 82 7.71 -7.29 9.83
CA GLN A 82 7.41 -8.65 9.37
C GLN A 82 6.98 -9.56 10.53
N LYS A 83 7.63 -9.48 11.71
CA LYS A 83 7.21 -10.23 12.91
C LYS A 83 5.80 -9.89 13.38
N LYS A 84 5.31 -8.70 13.07
CA LYS A 84 3.95 -8.24 13.37
C LYS A 84 2.95 -8.55 12.25
N GLY A 85 3.39 -9.18 11.16
CA GLY A 85 2.55 -9.48 10.00
C GLY A 85 2.26 -8.26 9.12
N ILE A 86 3.03 -7.18 9.27
CA ILE A 86 2.89 -5.97 8.47
C ILE A 86 3.78 -6.10 7.24
N ASN A 87 3.15 -6.12 6.06
CA ASN A 87 3.86 -6.15 4.79
C ASN A 87 4.50 -4.79 4.51
N ALA A 88 5.83 -4.77 4.46
CA ALA A 88 6.63 -3.60 4.12
C ALA A 88 7.53 -3.90 2.91
N ILE A 89 8.01 -2.85 2.25
CA ILE A 89 9.05 -2.94 1.23
C ILE A 89 10.33 -2.36 1.84
N LEU A 90 11.44 -3.09 1.78
CA LEU A 90 12.77 -2.54 2.02
C LEU A 90 13.39 -2.21 0.66
N ASP A 91 13.66 -0.93 0.39
CA ASP A 91 14.29 -0.49 -0.85
C ASP A 91 15.82 -0.53 -0.72
N ASP A 92 16.38 -1.73 -0.84
CA ASP A 92 17.82 -2.03 -0.73
C ASP A 92 18.60 -1.86 -2.04
N ARG A 93 17.97 -1.29 -3.08
CA ARG A 93 18.62 -1.10 -4.38
C ARG A 93 19.84 -0.19 -4.27
N GLU A 94 21.02 -0.71 -4.60
CA GLU A 94 22.26 0.05 -4.60
C GLU A 94 22.36 1.01 -5.80
N LYS A 95 23.22 2.03 -5.71
CA LYS A 95 23.55 2.98 -6.79
C LYS A 95 22.36 3.80 -7.32
N ILE A 96 21.24 3.80 -6.61
CA ILE A 96 20.07 4.65 -6.89
C ILE A 96 20.00 5.74 -5.81
N GLN A 97 19.89 6.99 -6.23
CA GLN A 97 19.75 8.13 -5.32
C GLN A 97 18.44 8.02 -4.51
N ILE A 98 18.46 8.42 -3.24
CA ILE A 98 17.29 8.42 -2.34
C ILE A 98 16.09 9.15 -2.98
N GLY A 99 16.33 10.30 -3.63
CA GLY A 99 15.27 11.05 -4.30
C GLY A 99 14.57 10.27 -5.43
N ALA A 100 15.29 9.36 -6.11
CA ALA A 100 14.68 8.46 -7.09
C ALA A 100 13.85 7.37 -6.41
N LYS A 101 14.34 6.78 -5.31
CA LYS A 101 13.59 5.80 -4.50
C LYS A 101 12.28 6.39 -3.95
N ILE A 102 12.31 7.63 -3.48
CA ILE A 102 11.12 8.36 -3.01
C ILE A 102 10.09 8.51 -4.13
N ARG A 103 10.53 8.83 -5.36
CA ARG A 103 9.62 8.88 -6.52
C ARG A 103 9.03 7.52 -6.85
N ASP A 104 9.83 6.46 -6.77
CA ASP A 104 9.37 5.10 -7.03
C ASP A 104 8.30 4.63 -6.03
N CYS A 105 8.29 5.16 -4.80
CA CYS A 105 7.21 4.88 -3.83
C CYS A 105 5.83 5.27 -4.39
N LYS A 106 5.76 6.41 -5.11
CA LYS A 106 4.52 6.86 -5.76
C LYS A 106 4.14 5.99 -6.95
N VAL A 107 5.09 5.26 -7.54
CA VAL A 107 4.81 4.33 -8.64
C VAL A 107 4.36 2.97 -8.11
N LEU A 108 4.89 2.54 -6.96
CA LEU A 108 4.48 1.32 -6.28
C LEU A 108 3.17 1.49 -5.50
N GLY A 109 2.88 2.72 -5.08
CA GLY A 109 1.65 3.14 -4.44
C GLY A 109 1.48 2.68 -3.00
N THR A 110 2.57 2.59 -2.26
CA THR A 110 2.50 2.36 -0.81
C THR A 110 1.83 3.57 -0.12
N PRO A 111 0.92 3.33 0.84
CA PRO A 111 0.32 4.41 1.64
C PRO A 111 1.35 5.28 2.35
N TYR A 112 2.40 4.65 2.88
CA TYR A 112 3.42 5.32 3.67
C TYR A 112 4.84 5.07 3.15
N MET A 113 5.74 5.97 3.52
CA MET A 113 7.18 5.74 3.43
C MET A 113 7.93 6.22 4.67
N ILE A 114 9.10 5.64 4.88
CA ILE A 114 10.05 6.03 5.93
C ILE A 114 11.42 6.15 5.27
N VAL A 115 12.04 7.33 5.38
CA VAL A 115 13.41 7.56 4.90
C VAL A 115 14.37 7.44 6.08
N ILE A 116 15.30 6.49 6.01
CA ILE A 116 16.34 6.28 7.02
C ILE A 116 17.63 6.91 6.51
N GLY A 117 17.86 8.15 6.92
CA GLY A 117 19.00 8.97 6.51
C GLY A 117 19.77 9.52 7.70
N ASP A 118 20.53 10.60 7.47
CA ASP A 118 21.45 11.15 8.46
C ASP A 118 20.77 11.60 9.76
N LYS A 119 19.50 12.02 9.68
CA LYS A 119 18.70 12.48 10.82
C LYS A 119 18.04 11.35 11.64
N SER A 120 18.12 10.11 11.18
CA SER A 120 17.49 8.98 11.88
C SER A 120 18.36 8.54 13.07
N ASP A 121 17.81 8.62 14.27
CA ASP A 121 18.47 8.26 15.53
C ASP A 121 18.26 6.78 15.93
N GLY A 122 17.26 6.12 15.32
CA GLY A 122 16.90 4.74 15.62
C GLY A 122 15.94 4.57 16.80
N GLU A 123 15.57 5.67 17.45
CA GLU A 123 14.52 5.72 18.49
C GLU A 123 13.18 6.11 17.88
N SER A 124 13.20 7.02 16.90
CA SER A 124 12.02 7.47 16.18
C SER A 124 12.18 7.39 14.66
N PHE A 125 11.06 7.25 13.96
CA PHE A 125 10.99 7.17 12.51
C PHE A 125 10.06 8.27 12.00
N GLU A 126 10.50 9.00 10.97
CA GLU A 126 9.63 9.94 10.26
C GLU A 126 8.76 9.15 9.29
N LEU A 127 7.50 8.94 9.66
CA LEU A 127 6.48 8.34 8.82
C LEU A 127 5.85 9.43 7.95
N GLU A 128 5.96 9.28 6.63
CA GLU A 128 5.32 10.17 5.67
C GLU A 128 4.13 9.46 5.01
N ASN A 129 2.98 10.12 5.00
CA ASN A 129 1.81 9.69 4.24
C ASN A 129 1.98 10.13 2.78
N ASN A 130 2.10 9.18 1.84
CA ASN A 130 2.35 9.49 0.43
C ASN A 130 1.18 10.21 -0.25
N ARG A 131 -0.05 10.11 0.28
CA ARG A 131 -1.22 10.81 -0.26
C ARG A 131 -1.20 12.28 0.11
N THR A 132 -0.95 12.60 1.38
CA THR A 132 -1.08 13.97 1.91
C THR A 132 0.25 14.72 1.96
N GLY A 133 1.37 14.01 1.98
CA GLY A 133 2.70 14.55 2.24
C GLY A 133 2.93 14.91 3.71
N GLU A 134 1.99 14.58 4.60
CA GLU A 134 2.12 14.82 6.04
C GLU A 134 3.18 13.89 6.64
N LYS A 135 4.04 14.47 7.48
CA LYS A 135 5.12 13.76 8.17
C LYS A 135 4.84 13.77 9.67
N LYS A 136 5.04 12.62 10.31
CA LYS A 136 4.92 12.45 11.76
C LYS A 136 6.12 11.67 12.26
N SER A 137 6.72 12.11 13.36
CA SER A 137 7.70 11.30 14.08
C SER A 137 6.96 10.27 14.94
N VAL A 138 7.28 9.00 14.76
CA VAL A 138 6.66 7.88 15.47
C VAL A 138 7.72 6.93 16.02
N THR A 139 7.48 6.40 17.22
CA THR A 139 8.22 5.25 17.75
C THR A 139 7.87 3.98 16.98
N LEU A 140 8.64 2.91 17.17
CA LEU A 140 8.30 1.59 16.59
C LEU A 140 6.91 1.10 17.01
N GLU A 141 6.53 1.35 18.26
CA GLU A 141 5.25 0.92 18.82
C GLU A 141 4.08 1.68 18.20
N GLU A 142 4.21 3.00 18.09
CA GLU A 142 3.23 3.85 17.40
C GLU A 142 3.12 3.51 15.93
N LEU A 143 4.25 3.23 15.26
CA LEU A 143 4.26 2.80 13.86
C LEU A 143 3.47 1.51 13.65
N ILE A 144 3.65 0.52 14.52
CA ILE A 144 2.92 -0.76 14.44
C ILE A 144 1.41 -0.55 14.66
N LEU A 145 1.02 0.42 15.50
CA LEU A 145 -0.39 0.74 15.74
C LEU A 145 -1.04 1.50 14.58
N GLU A 146 -0.26 2.28 13.84
CA GLU A 146 -0.74 3.09 12.72
C GLU A 146 -0.93 2.27 11.42
N LEU A 147 -0.13 1.21 11.20
CA LEU A 147 -0.08 0.43 9.94
C LEU A 147 -1.04 -0.78 9.90
#